data_AF-A0A7C4T063-F1
#
_entry.id   AF-A0A7C4T063-F1
#
_cell.length_a   1.000
_cell.length_b   1.000
_cell.length_c   1.000
_cell.angle_alpha   90.00
_cell.angle_beta   90.00
_cell.angle_gamma   90.00
#
_symmetry.space_group_name_H-M   'P 1'
#
loop_
_entity.id
_entity.type
_entity.pdbx_description
1 polymer ?
#
loop_
_entity_poly.entity_id
_entity_poly.type
_entity_poly.pdbx_seq_one_letter_code
_entity_poly.pdbx_strand_id
1 'polypeptide(L)'
;MEKTLARAAIAVVCLCAIAQAAPTYIDDGLMAWDRGIAGSTWQEWDFSNITDPYAPENYYNPYGKPTADFTGTNIELKSGQWVGNHLFSSIFVPNNPEQNAIKTIWFEMVYKSDQLITPAVSVFEDGQNENYVVTNIYSKVTDLAEGWKVMTVGWTIKPNPAQEWFTFTLAEKSASELVVDYISIDTLCAVPAPGAILLTGLGVSVVGILRRRFGS
;
A
#
# COMPACT_ATOMS: atom_id res chain seq x y z
N MET A 1 15.21 71.43 3.39
CA MET A 1 14.23 71.64 4.47
C MET A 1 12.88 71.52 3.78
N GLU A 2 12.08 70.46 3.88
CA GLU A 2 11.86 69.46 4.91
C GLU A 2 11.63 68.08 4.28
N LYS A 3 11.84 67.05 5.11
CA LYS A 3 11.62 65.62 4.86
C LYS A 3 10.12 65.34 4.94
N THR A 4 9.58 64.36 4.20
CA THR A 4 8.64 63.37 4.79
C THR A 4 8.26 62.22 3.84
N LEU A 5 8.50 61.01 4.36
CA LEU A 5 7.77 59.75 4.24
C LEU A 5 7.67 59.01 2.89
N ALA A 6 8.65 58.12 2.73
CA ALA A 6 8.50 56.68 2.49
C ALA A 6 7.06 56.11 2.45
N ARG A 7 6.73 55.46 1.35
CA ARG A 7 5.76 54.35 1.29
C ARG A 7 6.44 53.17 0.61
N ALA A 8 7.04 52.31 1.44
CA ALA A 8 7.50 50.99 1.05
C ALA A 8 6.26 50.11 0.82
N ALA A 9 5.98 49.76 -0.44
CA ALA A 9 5.02 48.72 -0.77
C ALA A 9 5.71 47.37 -0.54
N ILE A 10 5.45 46.76 0.61
CA ILE A 10 5.80 45.37 0.89
C ILE A 10 4.81 44.51 0.09
N ALA A 11 5.24 44.04 -1.08
CA ALA A 11 4.53 42.99 -1.80
C ALA A 11 4.76 41.67 -1.05
N VAL A 12 3.80 41.30 -0.20
CA VAL A 12 3.71 39.97 0.38
C VAL A 12 3.31 39.02 -0.75
N VAL A 13 4.32 38.40 -1.36
CA VAL A 13 4.11 37.25 -2.24
C VAL A 13 3.69 36.09 -1.34
N CYS A 14 2.38 35.89 -1.21
CA CYS A 14 1.81 34.62 -0.78
C CYS A 14 2.17 33.57 -1.84
N LEU A 15 3.35 32.97 -1.71
CA LEU A 15 3.65 31.70 -2.34
C LEU A 15 2.71 30.69 -1.68
N CYS A 16 1.55 30.47 -2.29
CA CYS A 16 0.79 29.24 -2.09
C CYS A 16 1.72 28.11 -2.50
N ALA A 17 2.44 27.55 -1.51
CA ALA A 17 2.95 26.21 -1.61
C ALA A 17 1.73 25.34 -1.87
N ILE A 18 1.51 25.00 -3.14
CA ILE A 18 0.78 23.80 -3.49
C ILE A 18 1.68 22.69 -2.97
N ALA A 19 1.57 22.42 -1.67
CA ALA A 19 1.87 21.10 -1.17
C ALA A 19 0.87 20.21 -1.91
N GLN A 20 1.31 19.65 -3.03
CA GLN A 20 0.77 18.38 -3.47
C GLN A 20 1.04 17.46 -2.29
N ALA A 21 0.06 17.36 -1.39
CA ALA A 21 0.04 16.30 -0.41
C ALA A 21 0.13 15.05 -1.26
N ALA A 22 1.32 14.43 -1.25
CA ALA A 22 1.46 13.14 -1.86
C ALA A 22 0.34 12.27 -1.26
N PRO A 23 -0.35 11.49 -2.08
CA PRO A 23 -1.27 10.46 -1.66
C PRO A 23 -0.68 9.64 -0.48
N THR A 24 -0.90 10.02 0.79
CA THR A 24 -0.49 9.20 1.95
C THR A 24 -1.64 8.25 2.25
N TYR A 25 -1.73 7.18 1.46
CA TYR A 25 -2.89 6.30 1.44
C TYR A 25 -2.56 4.90 1.97
N ILE A 26 -2.63 4.87 3.29
CA ILE A 26 -3.15 3.87 4.24
C ILE A 26 -3.02 4.66 5.55
N ASP A 27 -4.13 4.86 6.30
CA ASP A 27 -4.15 5.75 7.48
C ASP A 27 -2.89 5.55 8.35
N ASP A 28 -2.13 6.64 8.55
CA ASP A 28 -0.87 6.67 9.29
C ASP A 28 -1.12 6.11 10.71
N GLY A 29 -0.88 4.81 10.88
CA GLY A 29 -1.21 4.08 12.10
C GLY A 29 -1.72 2.65 11.89
N LEU A 30 -2.20 2.31 10.68
CA LEU A 30 -2.53 0.92 10.34
C LEU A 30 -1.27 0.10 10.02
N MET A 31 -0.27 0.71 9.39
CA MET A 31 1.02 0.09 9.15
C MET A 31 1.93 0.24 10.37
N ALA A 32 2.49 -0.87 10.84
CA ALA A 32 3.48 -0.88 11.92
C ALA A 32 4.92 -0.66 11.40
N TRP A 33 5.07 -0.29 10.12
CA TRP A 33 6.35 -0.10 9.45
C TRP A 33 6.29 1.09 8.48
N ASP A 34 7.46 1.65 8.21
CA ASP A 34 7.65 2.66 7.17
C ASP A 34 7.95 2.00 5.83
N ARG A 35 7.46 2.59 4.72
CA ARG A 35 7.86 2.20 3.37
C ARG A 35 9.38 2.34 3.21
N GLY A 36 10.02 1.35 2.56
CA GLY A 36 11.44 1.37 2.25
C GLY A 36 12.35 0.68 3.27
N ILE A 37 11.80 0.17 4.39
CA ILE A 37 12.56 -0.73 5.26
C ILE A 37 12.82 -2.09 4.57
N ALA A 38 13.83 -2.82 5.04
CA ALA A 38 14.13 -4.16 4.52
C ALA A 38 12.91 -5.08 4.66
N GLY A 39 12.62 -5.86 3.62
CA GLY A 39 11.44 -6.74 3.57
C GLY A 39 10.14 -6.03 3.18
N SER A 40 10.11 -4.70 3.07
CA SER A 40 8.92 -3.96 2.64
C SER A 40 8.86 -3.76 1.12
N THR A 41 7.64 -3.77 0.58
CA THR A 41 7.33 -3.37 -0.80
C THR A 41 6.10 -2.46 -0.80
N TRP A 42 5.98 -1.62 -1.81
CA TRP A 42 4.75 -0.87 -2.07
C TRP A 42 4.57 -0.64 -3.57
N GLN A 43 3.33 -0.59 -4.02
CA GLN A 43 2.98 -0.36 -5.42
C GLN A 43 1.59 0.28 -5.53
N GLU A 44 1.47 1.25 -6.43
CA GLU A 44 0.30 2.10 -6.58
C GLU A 44 -0.08 2.21 -8.05
N TRP A 45 -1.37 2.00 -8.33
CA TRP A 45 -1.98 2.22 -9.63
C TRP A 45 -2.96 3.38 -9.52
N ASP A 46 -2.69 4.47 -10.25
CA ASP A 46 -3.63 5.59 -10.46
C ASP A 46 -4.21 5.59 -11.90
N PHE A 47 -3.75 4.64 -12.71
CA PHE A 47 -4.16 4.39 -14.10
C PHE A 47 -4.01 5.58 -15.06
N SER A 48 -3.32 6.65 -14.64
CA SER A 48 -3.15 7.87 -15.43
C SER A 48 -2.24 7.67 -16.64
N ASN A 49 -1.37 6.66 -16.60
CA ASN A 49 -0.42 6.36 -17.67
C ASN A 49 -0.16 4.86 -17.79
N ILE A 50 -1.24 4.09 -17.92
CA ILE A 50 -1.16 2.63 -17.97
C ILE A 50 -0.89 2.13 -19.39
N THR A 51 0.01 1.15 -19.51
CA THR A 51 0.25 0.39 -20.74
C THR A 51 0.33 -1.09 -20.42
N ASP A 52 -0.26 -1.95 -21.24
CA ASP A 52 -0.22 -3.41 -21.08
C ASP A 52 1.23 -3.96 -21.21
N PRO A 53 1.76 -4.76 -20.27
CA PRO A 53 1.16 -5.19 -18.99
C PRO A 53 1.10 -4.06 -17.96
N TYR A 54 -0.05 -3.92 -17.32
CA TYR A 54 -0.41 -2.79 -16.46
C TYR A 54 0.48 -2.69 -15.21
N ALA A 55 1.60 -1.99 -15.35
CA ALA A 55 2.54 -1.72 -14.27
C ALA A 55 2.03 -0.59 -13.36
N PRO A 56 2.39 -0.60 -12.07
CA PRO A 56 2.09 0.52 -11.18
C PRO A 56 2.85 1.78 -11.61
N GLU A 57 2.20 2.94 -11.53
CA GLU A 57 2.85 4.23 -11.82
C GLU A 57 3.91 4.59 -10.78
N ASN A 58 3.68 4.24 -9.51
CA ASN A 58 4.61 4.45 -8.42
C ASN A 58 4.82 3.14 -7.65
N TYR A 59 6.07 2.70 -7.48
CA TYR A 59 6.35 1.50 -6.70
C TYR A 59 7.79 1.42 -6.19
N TYR A 60 7.98 0.63 -5.14
CA TYR A 60 9.26 0.08 -4.71
C TYR A 60 9.08 -1.40 -4.41
N ASN A 61 9.62 -2.25 -5.28
CA ASN A 61 9.67 -3.68 -5.06
C ASN A 61 11.03 -4.23 -5.55
N PRO A 62 11.98 -4.51 -4.64
CA PRO A 62 13.30 -5.00 -5.02
C PRO A 62 13.28 -6.46 -5.52
N TYR A 63 12.15 -7.17 -5.41
CA TYR A 63 12.02 -8.59 -5.77
C TYR A 63 11.47 -8.80 -7.19
N GLY A 64 11.01 -7.74 -7.85
CA GLY A 64 10.55 -7.80 -9.23
C GLY A 64 9.57 -6.68 -9.56
N LYS A 65 9.10 -6.68 -10.81
CA LYS A 65 8.12 -5.70 -11.30
C LYS A 65 6.70 -6.21 -11.04
N PRO A 66 5.87 -5.52 -10.23
CA PRO A 66 4.45 -5.84 -10.10
C PRO A 66 3.71 -5.57 -11.41
N THR A 67 2.64 -6.34 -11.65
CA THR A 67 1.79 -6.18 -12.84
C THR A 67 0.34 -6.45 -12.47
N ALA A 68 -0.59 -5.72 -13.07
CA ALA A 68 -2.01 -5.97 -12.97
C ALA A 68 -2.57 -6.43 -14.32
N ASP A 69 -3.69 -7.14 -14.26
CA ASP A 69 -4.56 -7.43 -15.38
C ASP A 69 -6.00 -7.11 -14.97
N PHE A 70 -6.72 -6.41 -15.86
CA PHE A 70 -8.10 -6.00 -15.67
C PHE A 70 -8.90 -6.52 -16.86
N THR A 71 -9.82 -7.44 -16.57
CA THR A 71 -10.71 -8.05 -17.57
C THR A 71 -12.15 -7.90 -17.14
N GLY A 72 -13.11 -8.09 -18.05
CA GLY A 72 -14.50 -7.87 -17.71
C GLY A 72 -15.45 -7.70 -18.87
N THR A 73 -16.68 -7.32 -18.55
CA THR A 73 -17.73 -7.03 -19.52
C THR A 73 -17.95 -5.52 -19.58
N ASN A 74 -17.85 -4.96 -20.79
CA ASN A 74 -17.96 -3.52 -21.06
C ASN A 74 -16.98 -2.70 -20.21
N ILE A 75 -15.76 -3.22 -20.00
CA ILE A 75 -14.72 -2.49 -19.29
C ILE A 75 -13.93 -1.62 -20.26
N GLU A 76 -13.63 -0.41 -19.85
CA GLU A 76 -12.75 0.51 -20.57
C GLU A 76 -12.00 1.41 -19.60
N LEU A 77 -10.81 1.85 -20.00
CA LEU A 77 -10.06 2.86 -19.27
C LEU A 77 -10.46 4.24 -19.79
N LYS A 78 -11.11 5.04 -18.93
CA LYS A 78 -11.56 6.40 -19.22
C LYS A 78 -10.90 7.38 -18.26
N SER A 79 -10.07 8.28 -18.78
CA SER A 79 -9.50 9.38 -18.00
C SER A 79 -8.78 8.94 -16.71
N GLY A 80 -8.05 7.83 -16.75
CA GLY A 80 -7.37 7.28 -15.57
C GLY A 80 -8.26 6.44 -14.66
N GLN A 81 -9.42 5.97 -15.14
CA GLN A 81 -10.35 5.18 -14.35
C GLN A 81 -10.81 3.95 -15.12
N TRP A 82 -10.84 2.80 -14.47
CA TRP A 82 -11.48 1.63 -15.02
C TRP A 82 -12.98 1.73 -14.82
N VAL A 83 -13.71 1.72 -15.92
CA VAL A 83 -15.15 1.92 -15.96
C VAL A 83 -15.81 0.71 -16.61
N GLY A 84 -16.90 0.18 -16.04
CA GLY A 84 -17.67 -0.89 -16.69
C GLY A 84 -18.83 -1.44 -15.87
N ASN A 85 -19.26 -2.67 -16.19
CA ASN A 85 -20.39 -3.34 -15.50
C ASN A 85 -19.90 -4.52 -14.64
N HIS A 86 -18.84 -5.17 -15.09
CA HIS A 86 -18.21 -6.28 -14.40
C HIS A 86 -16.71 -6.22 -14.66
N LEU A 87 -15.92 -6.03 -13.60
CA LEU A 87 -14.48 -5.98 -13.62
C LEU A 87 -13.90 -7.09 -12.75
N PHE A 88 -12.98 -7.85 -13.31
CA PHE A 88 -12.14 -8.81 -12.63
C PHE A 88 -10.71 -8.29 -12.67
N SER A 89 -10.07 -8.24 -11.51
CA SER A 89 -8.67 -7.85 -11.36
C SER A 89 -7.83 -9.04 -10.94
N SER A 90 -6.63 -9.13 -11.51
CA SER A 90 -5.56 -10.04 -11.12
C SER A 90 -4.25 -9.26 -11.03
N ILE A 91 -3.79 -9.01 -9.81
CA ILE A 91 -2.58 -8.21 -9.54
C ILE A 91 -1.51 -9.14 -9.01
N PHE A 92 -0.44 -9.28 -9.78
CA PHE A 92 0.75 -10.04 -9.44
C PHE A 92 1.78 -9.15 -8.71
N VAL A 93 2.23 -9.61 -7.54
CA VAL A 93 3.26 -8.94 -6.74
C VAL A 93 4.39 -9.94 -6.45
N PRO A 94 5.59 -9.72 -7.02
CA PRO A 94 6.80 -10.45 -6.64
C PRO A 94 7.16 -10.20 -5.18
N ASN A 95 7.69 -11.22 -4.49
CA ASN A 95 7.94 -11.12 -3.07
C ASN A 95 9.33 -11.66 -2.67
N ASN A 96 9.72 -11.37 -1.42
CA ASN A 96 10.92 -11.93 -0.82
C ASN A 96 10.85 -13.47 -0.83
N PRO A 97 11.83 -14.19 -1.39
CA PRO A 97 11.82 -15.66 -1.43
C PRO A 97 12.09 -16.33 -0.07
N GLU A 98 12.31 -15.58 1.01
CA GLU A 98 12.55 -16.14 2.34
C GLU A 98 11.27 -16.81 2.92
N GLN A 99 11.26 -18.14 2.89
CA GLN A 99 10.11 -19.02 3.17
C GLN A 99 9.62 -19.10 4.63
N ASN A 100 10.09 -18.28 5.58
CA ASN A 100 9.76 -18.45 7.02
C ASN A 100 9.33 -17.20 7.78
N ALA A 101 9.20 -16.07 7.10
CA ALA A 101 8.64 -14.85 7.70
C ALA A 101 7.11 -14.91 7.79
N ILE A 102 6.54 -14.13 8.72
CA ILE A 102 5.14 -13.73 8.60
C ILE A 102 5.11 -12.57 7.63
N LYS A 103 4.27 -12.66 6.61
CA LYS A 103 4.00 -11.54 5.72
C LYS A 103 2.78 -10.78 6.22
N THR A 104 2.87 -9.45 6.28
CA THR A 104 1.72 -8.57 6.47
C THR A 104 1.47 -7.82 5.17
N ILE A 105 0.19 -7.67 4.81
CA ILE A 105 -0.25 -7.00 3.60
C ILE A 105 -1.33 -5.99 3.95
N TRP A 106 -1.23 -4.81 3.35
CA TRP A 106 -2.30 -3.82 3.29
C TRP A 106 -2.67 -3.55 1.85
N PHE A 107 -3.96 -3.59 1.58
CA PHE A 107 -4.56 -3.27 0.29
C PHE A 107 -5.52 -2.11 0.49
N GLU A 108 -5.40 -1.10 -0.34
CA GLU A 108 -6.33 0.00 -0.40
C GLU A 108 -6.84 0.19 -1.83
N MET A 109 -8.12 0.52 -1.97
CA MET A 109 -8.72 0.80 -3.26
C MET A 109 -9.78 1.89 -3.16
N VAL A 110 -9.74 2.82 -4.12
CA VAL A 110 -10.78 3.85 -4.32
C VAL A 110 -11.66 3.44 -5.49
N TYR A 111 -12.96 3.33 -5.23
CA TYR A 111 -13.91 2.82 -6.21
C TYR A 111 -15.31 3.41 -6.03
N LYS A 112 -16.16 3.22 -7.04
CA LYS A 112 -17.59 3.49 -7.03
C LYS A 112 -18.32 2.23 -7.44
N SER A 113 -19.16 1.69 -6.55
CA SER A 113 -20.00 0.52 -6.81
C SER A 113 -21.18 0.49 -5.83
N ASP A 114 -22.29 -0.10 -6.28
CA ASP A 114 -23.46 -0.39 -5.44
C ASP A 114 -23.33 -1.72 -4.66
N GLN A 115 -22.27 -2.48 -4.91
CA GLN A 115 -22.01 -3.78 -4.29
C GLN A 115 -20.85 -3.75 -3.30
N LEU A 116 -20.94 -4.62 -2.32
CA LEU A 116 -19.83 -4.88 -1.41
C LEU A 116 -18.77 -5.69 -2.14
N ILE A 117 -17.55 -5.17 -2.19
CA ILE A 117 -16.40 -5.88 -2.72
C ILE A 117 -15.83 -6.77 -1.62
N THR A 118 -15.31 -7.93 -1.98
CA THR A 118 -14.47 -8.71 -1.09
C THR A 118 -13.19 -9.07 -1.83
N PRO A 119 -12.12 -8.28 -1.68
CA PRO A 119 -10.83 -8.64 -2.25
C PRO A 119 -10.32 -9.92 -1.59
N ALA A 120 -9.61 -10.72 -2.36
CA ALA A 120 -9.03 -11.98 -1.94
C ALA A 120 -7.55 -12.01 -2.31
N VAL A 121 -6.72 -12.49 -1.39
CA VAL A 121 -5.32 -12.80 -1.65
C VAL A 121 -5.24 -14.29 -1.96
N SER A 122 -4.74 -14.62 -3.14
CA SER A 122 -4.47 -15.98 -3.54
C SER A 122 -2.96 -16.19 -3.61
N VAL A 123 -2.51 -17.30 -3.05
CA VAL A 123 -1.10 -17.67 -3.03
C VAL A 123 -0.95 -18.95 -3.85
N PHE A 124 -0.15 -18.90 -4.90
CA PHE A 124 0.13 -20.04 -5.76
C PHE A 124 1.64 -20.19 -5.94
N GLU A 125 2.19 -21.31 -5.50
CA GLU A 125 3.57 -21.70 -5.81
C GLU A 125 3.53 -22.99 -6.62
N ASP A 126 4.23 -23.01 -7.76
CA ASP A 126 4.40 -24.18 -8.63
C ASP A 126 3.11 -24.95 -8.99
N GLY A 127 1.98 -24.25 -9.08
CA GLY A 127 0.67 -24.83 -9.41
C GLY A 127 0.06 -25.69 -8.29
N GLN A 128 0.59 -25.61 -7.07
CA GLN A 128 0.07 -26.27 -5.88
C GLN A 128 -0.43 -25.22 -4.88
N ASN A 129 -1.56 -25.48 -4.23
CA ASN A 129 -1.92 -24.77 -3.01
C ASN A 129 -1.04 -25.33 -1.89
N GLU A 130 0.04 -24.64 -1.54
CA GLU A 130 0.81 -25.04 -0.36
C GLU A 130 0.08 -24.68 0.94
N ASN A 131 0.66 -25.07 2.07
CA ASN A 131 0.12 -24.86 3.42
C ASN A 131 0.22 -23.38 3.87
N TYR A 132 -0.35 -22.45 3.09
CA TYR A 132 -0.46 -21.05 3.44
C TYR A 132 -1.66 -20.81 4.35
N VAL A 133 -1.43 -20.10 5.44
CA VAL A 133 -2.48 -19.60 6.32
C VAL A 133 -2.64 -18.11 6.04
N VAL A 134 -3.70 -17.76 5.32
CA VAL A 134 -4.10 -16.38 5.06
C VAL A 134 -5.13 -15.97 6.12
N THR A 135 -4.83 -14.93 6.89
CA THR A 135 -5.73 -14.40 7.93
C THR A 135 -6.08 -12.96 7.62
N ASN A 136 -7.37 -12.64 7.48
CA ASN A 136 -7.81 -11.25 7.44
C ASN A 136 -7.67 -10.64 8.86
N ILE A 137 -6.88 -9.58 8.98
CA ILE A 137 -6.61 -8.89 10.24
C ILE A 137 -7.34 -7.54 10.33
N TYR A 138 -7.80 -7.02 9.20
CA TYR A 138 -8.52 -5.76 9.12
C TYR A 138 -9.37 -5.71 7.85
N SER A 139 -10.55 -5.08 7.95
CA SER A 139 -11.37 -4.72 6.81
C SER A 139 -12.24 -3.53 7.15
N LYS A 140 -12.16 -2.48 6.34
CA LYS A 140 -12.99 -1.27 6.49
C LYS A 140 -13.35 -0.73 5.11
N VAL A 141 -14.60 -0.29 4.99
CA VAL A 141 -15.06 0.53 3.86
C VAL A 141 -15.52 1.86 4.42
N THR A 142 -15.03 2.94 3.82
CA THR A 142 -15.41 4.32 4.16
C THR A 142 -16.14 4.92 2.98
N ASP A 143 -17.37 5.36 3.19
CA ASP A 143 -18.14 6.10 2.18
C ASP A 143 -17.59 7.53 2.04
N LEU A 144 -17.42 7.96 0.80
CA LEU A 144 -17.05 9.32 0.40
C LEU A 144 -18.24 10.01 -0.29
N ALA A 145 -18.04 11.27 -0.70
CA ALA A 145 -19.03 12.00 -1.48
C ALA A 145 -19.31 11.32 -2.84
N GLU A 146 -20.50 11.57 -3.40
CA GLU A 146 -20.87 11.19 -4.77
C GLU A 146 -20.82 9.67 -5.07
N GLY A 147 -20.93 8.84 -4.03
CA GLY A 147 -20.95 7.38 -4.12
C GLY A 147 -19.57 6.73 -4.19
N TRP A 148 -18.50 7.52 -4.10
CA TRP A 148 -17.14 6.99 -3.96
C TRP A 148 -16.97 6.28 -2.61
N LYS A 149 -16.07 5.31 -2.59
CA LYS A 149 -15.74 4.48 -1.43
C LYS A 149 -14.24 4.25 -1.39
N VAL A 150 -13.68 4.23 -0.19
CA VAL A 150 -12.32 3.73 0.08
C VAL A 150 -12.45 2.42 0.83
N MET A 151 -11.84 1.37 0.30
CA MET A 151 -11.71 0.09 0.98
C MET A 151 -10.28 -0.11 1.41
N THR A 152 -10.08 -0.43 2.68
CA THR A 152 -8.77 -0.79 3.25
C THR A 152 -8.88 -2.16 3.89
N VAL A 153 -8.02 -3.09 3.47
CA VAL A 153 -8.02 -4.48 3.93
C VAL A 153 -6.61 -4.91 4.31
N GLY A 154 -6.48 -5.58 5.46
CA GLY A 154 -5.22 -6.09 5.95
C GLY A 154 -5.25 -7.62 6.03
N TRP A 155 -4.16 -8.27 5.61
CA TRP A 155 -3.97 -9.71 5.78
C TRP A 155 -2.61 -10.03 6.40
N THR A 156 -2.53 -11.21 7.01
CA THR A 156 -1.25 -11.89 7.23
C THR A 156 -1.20 -13.21 6.48
N ILE A 157 -0.01 -13.58 6.00
CA ILE A 157 0.24 -14.87 5.33
C ILE A 157 1.40 -15.56 6.05
N LYS A 158 1.23 -16.85 6.33
CA LYS A 158 2.28 -17.71 6.88
C LYS A 158 2.29 -19.08 6.19
N PRO A 159 3.45 -19.56 5.69
CA PRO A 159 4.71 -18.82 5.55
C PRO A 159 4.61 -17.67 4.53
N ASN A 160 5.63 -16.82 4.47
CA ASN A 160 5.78 -15.82 3.42
C ASN A 160 6.00 -16.52 2.06
N PRO A 161 5.14 -16.28 1.05
CA PRO A 161 5.31 -16.87 -0.27
C PRO A 161 6.36 -16.12 -1.10
N ALA A 162 6.93 -16.73 -2.12
CA ALA A 162 7.80 -16.11 -3.12
C ALA A 162 7.05 -15.14 -4.04
N GLN A 163 5.73 -15.31 -4.18
CA GLN A 163 4.86 -14.45 -4.98
C GLN A 163 3.40 -14.57 -4.56
N GLU A 164 2.60 -13.54 -4.85
CA GLU A 164 1.15 -13.60 -4.62
C GLU A 164 0.34 -12.90 -5.71
N TRP A 165 -0.94 -13.28 -5.77
CA TRP A 165 -1.95 -12.64 -6.59
C TRP A 165 -3.03 -12.03 -5.72
N PHE A 166 -3.32 -10.75 -5.95
CA PHE A 166 -4.49 -10.09 -5.40
C PHE A 166 -5.58 -10.11 -6.45
N THR A 167 -6.73 -10.61 -6.06
CA THR A 167 -7.89 -10.70 -6.94
C THR A 167 -9.07 -10.02 -6.30
N PHE A 168 -9.84 -9.30 -7.10
CA PHE A 168 -11.13 -8.82 -6.68
C PHE A 168 -12.07 -8.81 -7.88
N THR A 169 -13.34 -9.02 -7.57
CA THR A 169 -14.40 -8.95 -8.55
C THR A 169 -15.35 -7.85 -8.15
N LEU A 170 -15.68 -7.05 -9.15
CA LEU A 170 -16.54 -5.91 -9.07
C LEU A 170 -17.68 -6.10 -10.07
N ALA A 171 -18.89 -6.27 -9.59
CA ALA A 171 -20.06 -6.48 -10.43
C ALA A 171 -21.20 -5.60 -9.95
N GLU A 172 -21.89 -4.95 -10.87
CA GLU A 172 -23.03 -4.12 -10.54
C GLU A 172 -24.29 -4.94 -10.22
N LYS A 173 -25.11 -4.43 -9.30
CA LYS A 173 -26.48 -4.95 -9.09
C LYS A 173 -27.51 -4.22 -9.95
N SER A 174 -27.21 -2.98 -10.35
CA SER A 174 -28.10 -2.06 -11.05
C SER A 174 -27.43 -1.47 -12.30
N ALA A 175 -28.15 -0.68 -13.09
CA ALA A 175 -27.60 0.03 -14.25
C ALA A 175 -26.75 1.27 -13.86
N SER A 176 -26.01 1.17 -12.76
CA SER A 176 -25.08 2.21 -12.33
C SER A 176 -23.83 2.16 -13.22
N GLU A 177 -22.78 2.91 -12.89
CA GLU A 177 -21.48 2.71 -13.52
C GLU A 177 -20.47 2.32 -12.43
N LEU A 178 -19.76 1.21 -12.63
CA LEU A 178 -18.69 0.77 -11.77
C LEU A 178 -17.43 1.51 -12.15
N VAL A 179 -16.75 2.09 -11.15
CA VAL A 179 -15.51 2.82 -11.38
C VAL A 179 -14.44 2.37 -10.40
N VAL A 180 -13.22 2.09 -10.88
CA VAL A 180 -12.01 1.93 -10.05
C VAL A 180 -11.03 3.02 -10.45
N ASP A 181 -10.59 3.80 -9.46
CA ASP A 181 -9.76 4.99 -9.65
C ASP A 181 -8.34 4.79 -9.14
N TYR A 182 -8.19 4.03 -8.05
CA TYR A 182 -6.90 3.86 -7.41
C TYR A 182 -6.78 2.53 -6.70
N ILE A 183 -5.58 1.93 -6.75
CA ILE A 183 -5.21 0.75 -5.97
C ILE A 183 -3.83 0.96 -5.37
N SER A 184 -3.67 0.68 -4.07
CA SER A 184 -2.38 0.60 -3.39
C SER A 184 -2.22 -0.75 -2.71
N ILE A 185 -1.02 -1.31 -2.79
CA ILE A 185 -0.66 -2.53 -2.08
C ILE A 185 0.68 -2.33 -1.41
N ASP A 186 0.69 -2.46 -0.08
CA ASP A 186 1.86 -2.40 0.78
C ASP A 186 2.09 -3.77 1.40
N THR A 187 3.34 -4.24 1.41
CA THR A 187 3.67 -5.51 2.03
C THR A 187 4.91 -5.42 2.89
N LEU A 188 4.98 -6.25 3.93
CA LEU A 188 6.16 -6.44 4.76
C LEU A 188 6.37 -7.92 5.05
N CYS A 189 7.52 -8.43 4.64
CA CYS A 189 8.05 -9.72 5.05
C CYS A 189 8.84 -9.54 6.34
N ALA A 190 8.21 -9.80 7.50
CA ALA A 190 8.85 -9.64 8.80
C ALA A 190 9.63 -10.91 9.18
N VAL A 191 10.96 -10.84 9.10
CA VAL A 191 11.83 -11.86 9.70
C VAL A 191 11.80 -11.66 11.21
N PRO A 192 11.33 -12.63 12.01
CA PRO A 192 11.39 -12.50 13.47
C PRO A 192 12.86 -12.41 13.86
N ALA A 193 13.35 -11.23 14.24
CA ALA A 193 14.78 -11.00 14.46
C ALA A 193 15.29 -11.90 15.61
N PRO A 194 16.03 -13.00 15.33
CA PRO A 194 16.44 -13.92 16.40
C PRO A 194 17.58 -13.34 17.26
N GLY A 195 18.22 -12.24 16.82
CA GLY A 195 19.43 -11.69 17.43
C GLY A 195 19.32 -10.31 18.09
N ALA A 196 18.31 -9.49 17.75
CA ALA A 196 18.20 -8.12 18.28
C ALA A 196 17.89 -8.09 19.79
N ILE A 197 17.14 -9.08 20.29
CA ILE A 197 16.85 -9.27 21.71
C ILE A 197 18.11 -9.67 22.49
N LEU A 198 18.98 -10.47 21.88
CA LEU A 198 20.23 -10.93 22.49
C LEU A 198 21.30 -9.82 22.57
N LEU A 199 21.43 -9.00 21.53
CA LEU A 199 22.41 -7.91 21.49
C LEU A 199 22.06 -6.74 22.40
N THR A 200 20.77 -6.41 22.54
CA THR A 200 20.31 -5.42 23.54
C THR A 200 20.53 -5.93 24.96
N GLY A 201 20.24 -7.21 25.24
CA GLY A 201 20.53 -7.84 26.52
C GLY A 201 22.01 -7.80 26.91
N LEU A 202 22.92 -8.13 25.98
CA LEU A 202 24.36 -8.11 26.23
C LEU A 202 24.93 -6.70 26.33
N GLY A 203 24.50 -5.77 25.48
CA GLY A 203 24.95 -4.38 25.48
C GLY A 203 24.63 -3.63 26.78
N VAL A 204 23.41 -3.78 27.30
CA VAL A 204 23.00 -3.14 28.57
C VAL A 204 23.74 -3.78 29.76
N SER A 205 23.98 -5.10 29.71
CA SER A 205 24.70 -5.82 30.75
C SER A 205 26.17 -5.39 30.85
N VAL A 206 26.87 -5.26 29.72
CA VAL A 206 28.28 -4.86 29.69
C VAL A 206 28.45 -3.41 30.14
N VAL A 207 27.59 -2.49 29.65
CA VAL A 207 27.62 -1.08 30.07
C VAL A 207 27.30 -0.94 31.56
N GLY A 208 26.35 -1.70 32.09
CA GLY A 208 26.02 -1.73 33.52
C GLY A 208 27.19 -2.23 34.40
N ILE A 209 27.91 -3.26 33.96
CA ILE A 209 29.09 -3.78 34.67
C ILE A 209 30.26 -2.79 34.63
N LEU A 210 30.52 -2.16 33.48
CA LEU A 210 31.60 -1.19 33.32
C LEU A 210 31.35 0.08 34.14
N ARG A 211 30.10 0.58 34.20
CA ARG A 211 29.75 1.73 35.05
C ARG A 211 29.94 1.46 36.55
N ARG A 212 29.67 0.23 37.01
CA ARG A 212 29.92 -0.17 38.41
C ARG A 212 31.40 -0.29 38.76
N ARG A 213 32.26 -0.62 37.81
CA ARG A 213 33.69 -0.85 38.08
C ARG A 213 34.56 0.39 37.97
N PHE A 214 34.16 1.38 37.16
CA PHE A 214 35.01 2.54 36.84
C PHE A 214 34.40 3.90 37.23
N GLY A 215 33.26 3.91 37.92
CA GLY A 215 32.53 5.13 38.32
C GLY A 215 32.68 5.55 39.79
N SER A 216 33.66 5.03 40.54
CA SER A 216 34.02 5.49 41.89
C SER A 216 35.40 6.12 41.90
#